data_AF-A0A358NG10-F1
#
_entry.id   AF-A0A358NG10-F1
#
_cell.length_a   1.000
_cell.length_b   1.000
_cell.length_c   1.000
_cell.angle_alpha   90.00
_cell.angle_beta   90.00
_cell.angle_gamma   90.00
#
_symmetry.space_group_name_H-M   'P 1'
#
loop_
_entity.id
_entity.type
_entity.pdbx_description
1 polymer ?
#
loop_
_entity_poly.entity_id
_entity_poly.type
_entity_poly.pdbx_seq_one_letter_code
_entity_poly.pdbx_strand_id
1 'polypeptide(L)'
;MLSAIILIAFNQQILLKLCEGIFKLLHKIHILKDISKIMEKTEKFISEYKESIGKLKEDYWFTIKMYVITFIQLTVFFSTTFFVYKSLNLNKSTITDIICLQAFLYMAVSFIPTPGTAGASEVGFMLLLGHLFPTNIISTALLLWRGISYYFSLIFSGAFSFAVTTLGKKKIIV
;
A
#
# COMPACT_ATOMS: atom_id res chain seq x y z
N MET A 1 1.06 -17.31 -12.24
CA MET A 1 1.16 -16.89 -10.82
C MET A 1 -0.01 -16.00 -10.42
N LEU A 2 -0.24 -14.85 -11.07
CA LEU A 2 -1.37 -13.94 -10.78
C LEU A 2 -2.75 -14.60 -10.90
N SER A 3 -3.00 -15.36 -11.97
CA SER A 3 -4.27 -16.08 -12.15
C SER A 3 -4.57 -17.09 -11.04
N ALA A 4 -3.54 -17.80 -10.56
CA ALA A 4 -3.66 -18.74 -9.45
C ALA A 4 -3.97 -18.03 -8.13
N ILE A 5 -3.31 -16.90 -7.86
CA ILE A 5 -3.59 -16.05 -6.67
C ILE A 5 -5.03 -15.56 -6.69
N ILE A 6 -5.51 -15.10 -7.85
CA ILE A 6 -6.89 -14.64 -8.03
C ILE A 6 -7.88 -15.79 -7.81
N LEU A 7 -7.64 -16.96 -8.41
CA LEU A 7 -8.49 -18.15 -8.24
C LEU A 7 -8.58 -18.62 -6.78
N ILE A 8 -7.46 -18.61 -6.06
CA ILE A 8 -7.42 -18.96 -4.64
C ILE A 8 -8.15 -17.90 -3.80
N ALA A 9 -7.95 -16.62 -4.10
CA ALA A 9 -8.62 -15.52 -3.43
C ALA A 9 -10.16 -15.58 -3.61
N PHE A 10 -10.65 -15.89 -4.81
CA PHE A 10 -12.09 -15.99 -5.06
C PHE A 10 -12.74 -17.28 -4.55
N ASN A 11 -11.96 -18.30 -4.17
CA ASN A 11 -12.48 -19.59 -3.71
C ASN A 11 -12.20 -19.83 -2.21
N GLN A 12 -13.19 -19.48 -1.38
CA GLN A 12 -13.18 -19.67 0.08
C GLN A 12 -12.79 -21.09 0.51
N GLN A 13 -13.27 -22.12 -0.18
CA GLN A 13 -13.01 -23.50 0.22
C GLN A 13 -11.57 -23.92 -0.04
N ILE A 14 -10.96 -23.43 -1.13
CA ILE A 14 -9.55 -23.65 -1.42
C ILE A 14 -8.69 -22.91 -0.40
N LEU A 15 -9.05 -21.65 -0.09
CA LEU A 15 -8.33 -20.83 0.87
C LEU A 15 -8.34 -21.46 2.27
N LEU A 16 -9.49 -21.93 2.75
CA LEU A 16 -9.61 -22.60 4.04
C LEU A 16 -8.82 -23.91 4.11
N LYS A 17 -8.91 -24.75 3.07
CA LYS A 17 -8.13 -26.00 3.01
C LYS A 17 -6.62 -25.76 2.98
N LEU A 18 -6.18 -24.69 2.30
CA LEU A 18 -4.78 -24.29 2.28
C LEU A 18 -4.33 -23.84 3.68
N CYS A 19 -5.12 -23.01 4.35
CA CYS A 19 -4.86 -22.58 5.73
C CYS A 19 -4.81 -23.77 6.69
N GLU A 20 -5.75 -24.71 6.61
CA GLU A 20 -5.74 -25.97 7.37
C GLU A 20 -4.45 -26.77 7.15
N GLY A 21 -4.02 -26.92 5.89
CA GLY A 21 -2.80 -27.63 5.53
C GLY A 21 -1.56 -26.97 6.14
N ILE A 22 -1.47 -25.64 6.06
CA ILE A 22 -0.37 -24.86 6.66
C ILE A 22 -0.41 -24.96 8.19
N PHE A 23 -1.57 -24.85 8.84
CA PHE A 23 -1.67 -24.96 10.30
C PHE A 23 -1.33 -26.35 10.82
N LYS A 24 -1.72 -27.42 10.11
CA LYS A 24 -1.29 -28.79 10.44
C LYS A 24 0.22 -28.96 10.31
N LEU A 25 0.83 -28.36 9.27
CA LEU A 25 2.28 -28.38 9.08
C LEU A 25 3.01 -27.59 10.17
N LEU A 26 2.53 -26.41 10.54
CA LEU A 26 3.07 -25.60 11.63
C LEU A 26 2.91 -26.24 13.01
N HIS A 27 1.82 -26.98 13.24
CA HIS A 27 1.64 -27.79 14.45
C HIS A 27 2.62 -28.96 14.50
N LYS A 28 2.88 -29.64 13.36
CA LYS A 28 3.90 -30.70 13.29
C LYS A 28 5.31 -30.17 13.65
N ILE A 29 5.56 -28.89 13.39
CA ILE A 29 6.81 -28.18 13.73
C ILE A 29 6.74 -27.54 15.15
N HIS A 30 5.67 -27.81 15.93
CA HIS A 30 5.45 -27.30 17.30
C HIS A 30 5.39 -25.76 17.44
N ILE A 31 5.22 -25.01 16.34
CA ILE A 31 5.13 -23.55 16.37
C ILE A 31 3.75 -23.09 16.88
N LEU A 32 2.71 -23.89 16.65
CA LEU A 32 1.33 -23.56 17.01
C LEU A 32 0.78 -24.59 18.01
N LYS A 33 0.35 -24.13 19.19
CA LYS A 33 -0.29 -24.95 20.23
C LYS A 33 -1.80 -25.10 20.06
N ASP A 34 -2.51 -24.03 19.69
CA ASP A 34 -3.97 -24.03 19.54
C ASP A 34 -4.39 -23.86 18.08
N ILE A 35 -4.50 -24.97 17.34
CA ILE A 35 -4.98 -24.96 15.95
C ILE A 35 -6.43 -24.43 15.89
N SER A 36 -7.31 -24.90 16.76
CA SER A 36 -8.76 -24.61 16.70
C SER A 36 -9.07 -23.11 16.84
N LYS A 37 -8.40 -22.41 17.77
CA LYS A 37 -8.60 -20.97 17.99
C LYS A 37 -8.11 -20.11 16.83
N ILE A 38 -7.04 -20.53 16.16
CA ILE A 38 -6.50 -19.82 14.99
C ILE A 38 -7.40 -20.09 13.78
N MET A 39 -7.89 -21.31 13.64
CA MET A 39 -8.78 -21.70 12.55
C MET A 39 -10.12 -20.96 12.61
N GLU A 40 -10.71 -20.81 13.80
CA GLU A 40 -11.93 -20.03 14.02
C GLU A 40 -11.73 -18.54 13.63
N LYS A 41 -10.60 -17.93 14.01
CA LYS A 41 -10.24 -16.57 13.58
C LYS A 41 -10.08 -16.46 12.08
N THR A 42 -9.43 -17.45 11.45
CA THR A 42 -9.23 -17.49 10.00
C THR A 42 -10.55 -17.66 9.26
N GLU A 43 -11.44 -18.53 9.72
CA GLU A 43 -12.80 -18.68 9.16
C GLU A 43 -13.59 -17.38 9.24
N LYS A 44 -13.57 -16.71 10.40
CA LYS A 44 -14.20 -15.40 10.56
C LYS A 44 -13.66 -14.38 9.56
N PHE A 45 -12.34 -14.23 9.47
CA PHE A 45 -11.70 -13.31 8.53
C PHE A 45 -12.05 -13.61 7.06
N ILE A 46 -12.05 -14.89 6.68
CA ILE A 46 -12.40 -15.32 5.32
C ILE A 46 -13.89 -15.07 5.03
N SER A 47 -14.76 -15.22 6.03
CA SER A 47 -16.19 -14.92 5.89
C SER A 47 -16.46 -13.42 5.67
N GLU A 48 -15.79 -12.55 6.44
CA GLU A 48 -15.86 -11.09 6.30
C GLU A 48 -15.32 -10.64 4.92
N TYR A 49 -14.23 -11.27 4.47
CA TYR A 49 -13.67 -11.04 3.14
C TYR A 49 -14.65 -11.41 2.03
N LYS A 50 -15.33 -12.56 2.16
CA LYS A 50 -16.34 -13.00 1.19
C LYS A 50 -17.54 -12.05 1.13
N GLU A 51 -18.01 -11.57 2.28
CA GLU A 51 -19.08 -10.56 2.34
C GLU A 51 -18.64 -9.29 1.61
N SER A 52 -17.41 -8.84 1.85
CA SER A 52 -16.82 -7.66 1.19
C SER A 52 -16.72 -7.83 -0.33
N ILE A 53 -16.30 -9.00 -0.80
CA ILE A 53 -16.30 -9.33 -2.23
C ILE A 53 -17.70 -9.44 -2.80
N GLY A 54 -18.65 -9.98 -2.03
CA GLY A 54 -20.07 -10.05 -2.42
C GLY A 54 -20.61 -8.67 -2.75
N LYS A 55 -20.36 -7.69 -1.86
CA LYS A 55 -20.74 -6.28 -2.05
C LYS A 55 -20.09 -5.66 -3.29
N LEU A 56 -18.82 -5.98 -3.57
CA LEU A 56 -18.12 -5.53 -4.78
C LEU A 56 -18.71 -6.13 -6.08
N LYS A 57 -19.23 -7.36 -6.01
CA LYS A 57 -19.85 -8.03 -7.17
C LYS A 57 -21.28 -7.55 -7.44
N GLU A 58 -22.01 -7.15 -6.41
CA GLU A 58 -23.40 -6.71 -6.51
C GLU A 58 -23.52 -5.37 -7.25
N ASP A 59 -22.59 -4.44 -7.02
CA ASP A 59 -22.52 -3.16 -7.73
C ASP A 59 -21.24 -3.06 -8.60
N TYR A 60 -21.31 -3.66 -9.79
CA TYR A 60 -20.22 -3.64 -10.76
C TYR A 60 -19.81 -2.21 -11.15
N TRP A 61 -20.76 -1.27 -11.18
CA TRP A 61 -20.49 0.12 -11.54
C TRP A 61 -19.71 0.85 -10.45
N PHE A 62 -20.07 0.61 -9.18
CA PHE A 62 -19.30 1.08 -8.04
C PHE A 62 -17.87 0.54 -8.04
N THR A 63 -17.69 -0.77 -8.31
CA THR A 63 -16.37 -1.39 -8.39
C THR A 63 -15.48 -0.79 -9.49
N ILE A 64 -16.01 -0.57 -10.70
CA ILE A 64 -15.26 0.11 -11.77
C ILE A 64 -14.86 1.52 -11.34
N LYS A 65 -15.79 2.29 -10.77
CA LYS A 65 -15.51 3.67 -10.32
C LYS A 65 -14.36 3.70 -9.32
N MET A 66 -14.41 2.82 -8.30
CA MET A 66 -13.36 2.71 -7.31
C MET A 66 -12.01 2.39 -7.96
N TYR A 67 -11.98 1.43 -8.88
CA TYR A 67 -10.76 1.06 -9.60
C TYR A 67 -10.18 2.23 -10.40
N VAL A 68 -11.01 2.95 -11.15
CA VAL A 68 -10.60 4.13 -11.94
C VAL A 68 -10.08 5.25 -11.04
N ILE A 69 -10.77 5.54 -9.95
CA ILE A 69 -10.34 6.57 -8.98
C ILE A 69 -8.98 6.19 -8.39
N THR A 70 -8.80 4.94 -7.95
CA THR A 70 -7.53 4.44 -7.42
C THR A 70 -6.42 4.51 -8.48
N PHE A 71 -6.70 4.15 -9.73
CA PHE A 71 -5.73 4.22 -10.81
C PHE A 71 -5.26 5.66 -11.07
N ILE A 72 -6.19 6.61 -11.14
CA ILE A 72 -5.87 8.04 -11.30
C ILE A 72 -5.09 8.55 -10.09
N GLN A 73 -5.54 8.22 -8.88
CA GLN A 73 -4.88 8.58 -7.63
C GLN A 73 -3.43 8.10 -7.60
N LEU A 74 -3.17 6.83 -7.92
CA LEU A 74 -1.80 6.27 -7.95
C LEU A 74 -0.96 6.95 -9.04
N THR A 75 -1.53 7.19 -10.22
CA THR A 75 -0.82 7.86 -11.32
C THR A 75 -0.37 9.26 -10.91
N VAL A 76 -1.26 10.05 -10.29
CA VAL A 76 -0.93 11.38 -9.76
C VAL A 76 0.11 11.28 -8.65
N PHE A 77 -0.06 10.32 -7.73
CA PHE A 77 0.89 10.12 -6.63
C PHE A 77 2.30 9.78 -7.15
N PHE A 78 2.42 8.89 -8.13
CA PHE A 78 3.71 8.52 -8.74
C PHE A 78 4.30 9.62 -9.61
N SER A 79 3.45 10.47 -10.21
CA SER A 79 3.90 11.65 -10.97
C SER A 79 4.63 12.67 -10.10
N THR A 80 4.45 12.65 -8.77
CA THR A 80 5.21 13.51 -7.84
C THR A 80 6.72 13.36 -8.06
N THR A 81 7.21 12.14 -8.23
CA THR A 81 8.64 11.86 -8.46
C THR A 81 9.12 12.44 -9.79
N PHE A 82 8.27 12.44 -10.82
CA PHE A 82 8.58 13.06 -12.10
C PHE A 82 8.71 14.59 -12.00
N PHE A 83 7.84 15.25 -11.24
CA PHE A 83 7.96 16.69 -11.01
C PHE A 83 9.22 17.05 -10.22
N VAL A 84 9.62 16.23 -9.24
CA VAL A 84 10.91 16.38 -8.54
C VAL A 84 12.08 16.18 -9.49
N TYR A 85 12.01 15.19 -10.39
CA TYR A 85 13.04 14.99 -11.40
C TYR A 85 13.20 16.21 -12.32
N LYS A 86 12.10 16.78 -12.77
CA LYS A 86 12.08 18.01 -13.59
C LYS A 86 12.56 19.25 -12.83
N SER A 87 12.25 19.38 -11.54
CA SER A 87 12.69 20.53 -10.74
C SER A 87 14.21 20.58 -10.54
N LEU A 88 14.87 19.41 -10.59
CA LEU A 88 16.32 19.29 -10.58
C LEU A 88 16.96 19.51 -11.97
N ASN A 89 16.19 20.03 -12.92
CA ASN A 89 16.62 20.35 -14.29
C ASN A 89 17.10 19.12 -15.10
N LEU A 90 16.56 17.94 -14.76
CA LEU A 90 16.83 16.70 -15.49
C LEU A 90 15.75 16.46 -16.55
N ASN A 91 16.18 16.10 -17.76
CA ASN A 91 15.29 15.94 -18.93
C ASN A 91 15.52 14.64 -19.71
N LYS A 92 16.37 13.73 -19.21
CA LYS A 92 16.80 12.54 -19.95
C LYS A 92 15.76 11.41 -19.93
N SER A 93 14.95 11.32 -18.88
CA SER A 93 14.01 10.21 -18.67
C SER A 93 12.57 10.62 -18.96
N THR A 94 11.79 9.69 -19.50
CA THR A 94 10.38 9.89 -19.83
C THR A 94 9.53 9.80 -18.57
N ILE A 95 8.38 10.49 -18.56
CA ILE A 95 7.40 10.42 -17.47
C ILE A 95 6.93 8.97 -17.20
N THR A 96 6.76 8.18 -18.25
CA THR A 96 6.34 6.78 -18.17
C THR A 96 7.36 5.94 -17.41
N ASP A 97 8.65 6.12 -17.68
CA ASP A 97 9.72 5.34 -17.06
C ASP A 97 9.79 5.62 -15.56
N ILE A 98 9.65 6.89 -15.18
CA ILE A 98 9.65 7.32 -13.78
C ILE A 98 8.41 6.79 -13.06
N ILE A 99 7.22 6.87 -13.67
CA ILE A 99 5.99 6.33 -13.07
C ILE A 99 6.09 4.80 -12.90
N CYS A 100 6.60 4.08 -13.89
CA CYS A 100 6.80 2.64 -13.80
C CYS A 100 7.76 2.26 -12.68
N LEU A 101 8.93 2.90 -12.60
CA LEU A 101 9.90 2.66 -11.52
C LEU A 101 9.33 3.02 -10.15
N GLN A 102 8.55 4.09 -10.07
CA GLN A 102 7.88 4.51 -8.84
C GLN A 102 6.79 3.50 -8.42
N ALA A 103 6.07 2.90 -9.36
CA ALA A 103 5.10 1.84 -9.09
C ALA A 103 5.80 0.57 -8.56
N PHE A 104 6.93 0.18 -9.15
CA PHE A 104 7.75 -0.92 -8.63
C PHE A 104 8.26 -0.62 -7.22
N LEU A 105 8.73 0.59 -6.97
CA LEU A 105 9.15 1.03 -5.64
C LEU A 105 8.00 0.90 -4.64
N TYR A 106 6.83 1.44 -4.97
CA TYR A 106 5.65 1.39 -4.10
C TYR A 106 5.27 -0.05 -3.75
N MET A 107 5.28 -0.95 -4.73
CA MET A 107 5.03 -2.38 -4.51
C MET A 107 6.09 -3.00 -3.59
N ALA A 108 7.37 -2.74 -3.85
CA ALA A 108 8.48 -3.32 -3.08
C ALA A 108 8.45 -2.93 -1.59
N VAL A 109 8.06 -1.68 -1.29
CA VAL A 109 8.06 -1.18 0.09
C VAL A 109 6.75 -1.42 0.82
N SER A 110 5.66 -1.79 0.12
CA SER A 110 4.33 -1.99 0.71
C SER A 110 4.26 -3.09 1.77
N PHE A 111 5.17 -4.07 1.72
CA PHE A 111 5.22 -5.19 2.66
C PHE A 111 6.00 -4.89 3.95
N ILE A 112 6.57 -3.70 4.06
CA ILE A 112 7.49 -3.36 5.15
C ILE A 112 6.69 -2.73 6.30
N PRO A 113 6.68 -3.35 7.49
CA PRO A 113 5.79 -2.94 8.59
C PRO A 113 6.23 -1.67 9.32
N THR A 114 7.27 -0.98 8.84
CA THR A 114 7.79 0.24 9.47
C THR A 114 6.81 1.40 9.26
N PRO A 115 6.49 2.18 10.31
CA PRO A 115 5.64 3.36 10.17
C PRO A 115 6.24 4.33 9.15
N GLY A 116 5.45 4.70 8.14
CA GLY A 116 5.90 5.56 7.04
C GLY A 116 6.86 4.92 6.04
N THR A 117 7.12 3.60 6.12
CA THR A 117 8.08 2.87 5.25
C THR A 117 9.49 3.50 5.21
N ALA A 118 9.84 4.24 6.27
CA ALA A 118 11.10 4.96 6.38
C ALA A 118 12.30 3.98 6.34
N GLY A 119 13.43 4.43 5.79
CA GLY A 119 14.59 3.58 5.50
C GLY A 119 14.39 2.69 4.28
N ALA A 120 13.33 1.89 4.24
CA ALA A 120 13.08 1.01 3.09
C ALA A 120 12.72 1.76 1.80
N SER A 121 11.88 2.79 1.91
CA SER A 121 11.60 3.69 0.79
C SER A 121 12.82 4.45 0.30
N GLU A 122 13.77 4.76 1.19
CA GLU A 122 14.98 5.50 0.85
C GLU A 122 15.96 4.60 0.09
N VAL A 123 16.22 3.41 0.63
CA VAL A 123 17.02 2.39 -0.03
C VAL A 123 16.37 1.97 -1.35
N GLY A 124 15.06 1.73 -1.37
CA GLY A 124 14.32 1.39 -2.58
C GLY A 124 14.39 2.48 -3.65
N PHE A 125 14.36 3.75 -3.27
CA PHE A 125 14.51 4.87 -4.20
C PHE A 125 15.91 4.89 -4.82
N MET A 126 16.96 4.72 -4.01
CA MET A 126 18.33 4.68 -4.51
C MET A 126 18.56 3.48 -5.45
N LEU A 127 17.98 2.32 -5.13
CA LEU A 127 18.15 1.11 -5.94
C LEU A 127 17.41 1.18 -7.28
N LEU A 128 16.16 1.65 -7.28
CA LEU A 128 15.30 1.62 -8.48
C LEU A 128 15.42 2.89 -9.32
N LEU A 129 15.49 4.06 -8.68
CA LEU A 129 15.54 5.34 -9.37
C LEU A 129 16.94 5.94 -9.42
N GLY A 130 17.91 5.41 -8.68
CA GLY A 130 19.23 6.03 -8.58
C GLY A 130 20.00 6.12 -9.89
N HIS A 131 19.73 5.24 -10.86
CA HIS A 131 20.30 5.37 -12.21
C HIS A 131 19.81 6.62 -12.97
N LEU A 132 18.63 7.15 -12.62
CA LEU A 132 18.07 8.33 -13.27
C LEU A 132 18.69 9.64 -12.76
N PHE A 133 19.23 9.62 -11.53
CA PHE A 133 19.77 10.81 -10.87
C PHE A 133 21.31 10.75 -10.81
N PRO A 134 22.01 11.85 -11.16
CA PRO A 134 23.42 12.01 -10.82
C PRO A 134 23.68 11.81 -9.32
N THR A 135 24.81 11.18 -8.98
CA THR A 135 25.16 10.77 -7.60
C THR A 135 25.24 11.93 -6.62
N ASN A 136 25.53 13.14 -7.09
CA ASN A 136 25.60 14.35 -6.28
C ASN A 136 24.23 14.96 -5.94
N ILE A 137 23.16 14.63 -6.68
CA ILE A 137 21.82 15.24 -6.50
C ILE A 137 20.74 14.25 -6.08
N ILE A 138 21.04 12.94 -6.08
CA ILE A 138 20.08 11.89 -5.70
C ILE A 138 19.53 12.07 -4.28
N SER A 139 20.38 12.43 -3.31
CA SER A 139 19.96 12.66 -1.92
C SER A 139 19.02 13.85 -1.82
N THR A 140 19.27 14.91 -2.58
CA THR A 140 18.39 16.08 -2.67
C THR A 140 17.05 15.71 -3.30
N ALA A 141 17.05 14.90 -4.37
CA ALA A 141 15.83 14.39 -4.99
C ALA A 141 14.98 13.58 -4.02
N LEU A 142 15.62 12.67 -3.27
CA LEU A 142 14.98 11.83 -2.27
C LEU A 142 14.36 12.66 -1.16
N LEU A 143 15.07 13.67 -0.64
CA LEU A 143 14.55 14.56 0.39
C LEU A 143 13.36 15.39 -0.10
N LEU A 144 13.41 15.91 -1.33
CA LEU A 144 12.28 16.65 -1.92
C LEU A 144 11.07 15.75 -2.13
N TRP A 145 11.27 14.55 -2.68
CA TRP A 145 10.22 13.57 -2.85
C TRP A 145 9.59 13.18 -1.52
N ARG A 146 10.40 12.93 -0.47
CA ARG A 146 9.88 12.65 0.87
C ARG A 146 9.18 13.85 1.51
N GLY A 147 9.70 15.05 1.28
CA GLY A 147 9.10 16.34 1.62
C GLY A 147 7.65 16.41 1.17
N ILE A 148 7.42 16.16 -0.11
CA ILE A 148 6.11 16.31 -0.73
C ILE A 148 5.22 15.10 -0.43
N SER A 149 5.70 13.88 -0.64
CA SER A 149 4.87 12.67 -0.59
C SER A 149 4.62 12.14 0.82
N TYR A 150 5.44 12.52 1.82
CA TYR A 150 5.28 12.02 3.20
C TYR A 150 5.16 13.15 4.21
N TYR A 151 6.15 14.04 4.30
CA TYR A 151 6.16 15.05 5.37
C TYR A 151 5.02 16.06 5.23
N PHE A 152 4.73 16.52 4.02
CA PHE A 152 3.60 17.41 3.77
C PHE A 152 2.26 16.76 4.10
N SER A 153 2.03 15.53 3.63
CA SER A 153 0.82 14.76 3.95
C SER A 153 0.67 14.51 5.45
N LEU A 154 1.77 14.22 6.14
CA LEU A 154 1.80 14.01 7.58
C LEU A 154 1.39 15.28 8.34
N ILE A 155 2.00 16.42 8.02
CA ILE A 155 1.66 17.72 8.63
C ILE A 155 0.19 18.07 8.35
N PHE A 156 -0.26 17.92 7.11
CA PHE A 156 -1.62 18.23 6.72
C PHE A 156 -2.65 17.35 7.45
N SER A 157 -2.42 16.03 7.48
CA SER A 157 -3.28 15.08 8.19
C SER A 157 -3.29 15.34 9.71
N GLY A 158 -2.14 15.67 10.30
CA GLY A 158 -2.01 15.98 11.71
C GLY A 158 -2.75 17.26 12.08
N ALA A 159 -2.58 18.32 11.29
CA ALA A 159 -3.29 19.58 11.47
C ALA A 159 -4.80 19.41 11.31
N PHE A 160 -5.24 18.65 10.30
CA PHE A 160 -6.66 18.35 10.08
C PHE A 160 -7.25 17.56 11.26
N SER A 161 -6.57 16.51 11.72
CA SER A 161 -7.01 15.71 12.86
C SER A 161 -7.07 16.54 14.15
N PHE A 162 -6.10 17.43 14.37
CA PHE A 162 -6.08 18.34 15.51
C PHE A 162 -7.23 19.36 15.46
N ALA A 163 -7.50 19.93 14.28
CA ALA A 163 -8.61 20.85 14.06
C ALA A 163 -9.96 20.19 14.33
N VAL A 164 -10.19 18.98 13.78
CA VAL A 164 -11.41 18.20 14.02
C VAL A 164 -11.59 17.87 15.50
N THR A 165 -10.52 17.47 16.19
CA THR A 165 -10.58 17.15 17.62
C THR A 165 -10.91 18.38 18.48
N THR A 166 -10.34 19.53 18.14
CA THR A 166 -10.56 20.79 18.87
C THR A 166 -11.95 21.36 18.62
N LEU A 167 -12.46 21.24 17.38
CA LEU A 167 -13.83 21.67 17.01
C LEU A 167 -14.90 20.69 17.52
N GLY A 168 -14.60 19.38 17.58
CA GLY A 168 -15.49 18.36 18.11
C GLY A 168 -15.76 18.50 19.61
N LYS A 169 -14.77 18.95 20.39
CA LYS A 169 -14.97 19.26 21.82
C LYS A 169 -15.97 20.41 22.07
N LYS A 170 -16.19 21.30 21.10
CA LYS A 170 -17.17 22.40 21.22
C LYS A 170 -18.63 21.96 21.02
N LYS A 171 -18.92 20.75 20.54
CA LYS A 171 -20.29 20.26 20.26
C LYS A 171 -20.86 19.26 21.27
N ILE A 172 -20.10 18.85 22.29
CA ILE A 172 -20.52 17.86 23.30
C ILE A 172 -20.92 18.53 24.64
N ILE A 173 -20.95 19.87 24.70
CA ILE A 173 -21.43 20.63 25.85
C ILE A 173 -22.63 21.50 25.41
N VAL A 174 -23.75 20.86 25.11
CA VAL A 174 -25.12 21.42 25.22
C VAL A 174 -26.03 20.29 25.65
#